data_AF-A0A9X8BS25-F1
#
_entry.id   AF-A0A9X8BS25-F1
#
_cell.length_a   1.000
_cell.length_b   1.000
_cell.length_c   1.000
_cell.angle_alpha   90.00
_cell.angle_beta   90.00
_cell.angle_gamma   90.00
#
_symmetry.space_group_name_H-M   'P 1'
#
loop_
_entity.id
_entity.type
_entity.pdbx_description
1 polymer ?
#
loop_
_entity_poly.entity_id
_entity_poly.type
_entity_poly.pdbx_seq_one_letter_code
_entity_poly.pdbx_strand_id
1 'polypeptide(L)'
;MFLDTVMWLISVAAFLAWIFGITLKNTFATNAKHFALFLLVHLMLSGAAIMLKKHGVAGVSRDSGPWVLTGLRLFLKCYMAFAMIITVSFFFALISKGAQQMTHFHKTYNAANLHRNPLKFYLRREAGIVLAYGLCFLAGGVYVLWAIWFRLAF
;
A
#
# COMPACT_ATOMS: atom_id res chain seq x y z
N MET A 1 11.38 17.95 -12.39
CA MET A 1 12.00 16.80 -13.09
C MET A 1 13.13 16.17 -12.28
N PHE A 2 14.27 16.83 -12.01
CA PHE A 2 15.34 16.23 -11.20
C PHE A 2 14.88 15.82 -9.80
N LEU A 3 14.21 16.73 -9.07
CA LEU A 3 13.64 16.44 -7.76
C LEU A 3 12.65 15.26 -7.80
N ASP A 4 11.73 15.25 -8.76
CA ASP A 4 10.73 14.18 -8.91
C ASP A 4 11.41 12.81 -9.17
N THR A 5 12.47 12.79 -9.99
CA THR A 5 13.26 11.57 -10.23
C THR A 5 13.94 11.08 -8.95
N VAL A 6 14.59 11.97 -8.19
CA VAL A 6 15.24 11.61 -6.93
C VAL A 6 14.21 11.07 -5.93
N MET A 7 13.09 11.76 -5.77
CA MET A 7 12.03 11.37 -4.84
C MET A 7 11.32 10.07 -5.24
N TRP A 8 11.15 9.84 -6.53
CA TRP A 8 10.65 8.56 -7.04
C TRP A 8 11.60 7.42 -6.73
N LEU A 9 12.90 7.57 -6.98
CA LEU A 9 13.90 6.55 -6.65
C LEU A 9 13.95 6.25 -5.16
N ILE A 10 13.92 7.29 -4.31
CA ILE A 10 13.85 7.14 -2.85
C ILE A 10 12.57 6.37 -2.45
N SER A 11 11.44 6.72 -3.05
CA SER A 11 10.16 6.06 -2.76
C SER A 11 10.18 4.59 -3.17
N VAL A 12 10.75 4.27 -4.33
CA VAL A 12 10.92 2.88 -4.80
C VAL A 12 11.86 2.13 -3.87
N ALA A 13 12.99 2.72 -3.48
CA ALA A 13 13.91 2.10 -2.54
C ALA A 13 13.24 1.83 -1.18
N ALA A 14 12.48 2.79 -0.64
CA ALA A 14 11.71 2.64 0.59
C ALA A 14 10.64 1.55 0.47
N PHE A 15 9.92 1.49 -0.66
CA PHE A 15 8.94 0.46 -0.94
C PHE A 15 9.56 -0.94 -0.97
N LEU A 16 10.65 -1.12 -1.70
CA LEU A 16 11.34 -2.41 -1.77
C LEU A 16 11.94 -2.79 -0.39
N ALA A 17 12.58 -1.84 0.29
CA ALA A 17 13.10 -2.06 1.63
C ALA A 17 11.99 -2.50 2.61
N TRP A 18 10.81 -1.89 2.53
CA TRP A 18 9.66 -2.29 3.33
C TRP A 18 9.18 -3.71 2.99
N ILE A 19 9.00 -4.02 1.70
CA ILE A 19 8.52 -5.34 1.28
C ILE A 19 9.49 -6.44 1.70
N PHE A 20 10.78 -6.30 1.38
CA PHE A 20 11.78 -7.32 1.67
C PHE A 20 12.20 -7.36 3.16
N GLY A 21 12.15 -6.22 3.84
CA GLY A 21 12.52 -6.10 5.25
C GLY A 21 11.41 -6.47 6.23
N ILE A 22 10.15 -6.18 5.89
CA ILE A 22 9.00 -6.30 6.80
C ILE A 22 7.96 -7.26 6.22
N THR A 23 7.44 -7.00 5.03
CA THR A 23 6.28 -7.75 4.49
C THR A 23 6.57 -9.23 4.25
N LEU A 24 7.74 -9.57 3.73
CA LEU A 24 8.11 -10.97 3.50
C LEU A 24 8.57 -11.71 4.77
N LYS A 25 9.09 -10.99 5.76
CA LYS A 25 9.64 -11.60 7.00
C LYS A 25 8.57 -11.78 8.10
N ASN A 26 7.65 -10.83 8.23
CA ASN A 26 6.60 -10.82 9.26
C ASN A 26 5.25 -10.58 8.60
N THR A 27 4.69 -11.65 8.03
CA THR A 27 3.71 -11.57 6.93
C THR A 27 2.50 -10.71 7.25
N PHE A 28 1.62 -11.11 8.15
CA PHE A 28 0.33 -10.43 8.29
C PHE A 28 0.21 -9.50 9.49
N ALA A 29 0.53 -9.98 10.70
CA ALA A 29 0.24 -9.24 11.93
C ALA A 29 0.92 -7.86 11.97
N THR A 30 2.18 -7.77 11.54
CA THR A 30 2.92 -6.50 11.51
C THR A 30 2.34 -5.55 10.47
N ASN A 31 2.11 -6.01 9.23
CA ASN A 31 1.54 -5.17 8.18
C ASN A 31 0.11 -4.71 8.54
N ALA A 32 -0.70 -5.58 9.15
CA ALA A 32 -2.03 -5.24 9.65
C ALA A 32 -1.99 -4.17 10.74
N LYS A 33 -1.05 -4.24 11.69
CA LYS A 33 -0.86 -3.20 12.72
C LYS A 33 -0.51 -1.85 12.11
N HIS A 34 0.44 -1.82 11.17
CA HIS A 34 0.87 -0.58 10.54
C HIS A 34 -0.23 0.01 9.66
N PHE A 35 -0.97 -0.84 8.94
CA PHE A 35 -2.12 -0.41 8.16
C PHE A 35 -3.25 0.13 9.04
N ALA A 36 -3.57 -0.54 10.15
CA ALA A 36 -4.57 -0.04 11.10
C ALA A 36 -4.17 1.29 11.73
N LEU A 37 -2.90 1.43 12.12
CA LEU A 37 -2.36 2.70 12.63
C LEU A 37 -2.44 3.80 11.56
N PHE A 38 -2.04 3.49 10.34
CA PHE A 38 -2.14 4.41 9.21
C PHE A 38 -3.59 4.85 8.97
N LEU A 39 -4.55 3.92 8.96
CA LEU A 39 -5.98 4.23 8.81
C LEU A 39 -6.47 5.15 9.93
N LEU A 40 -6.13 4.86 11.18
CA LEU A 40 -6.50 5.70 12.33
C LEU A 40 -5.98 7.13 12.14
N VAL A 41 -4.68 7.27 11.83
CA VAL A 41 -4.06 8.59 11.60
C VAL A 41 -4.69 9.29 10.40
N HIS A 42 -4.94 8.59 9.30
CA HIS A 42 -5.57 9.17 8.11
C HIS A 42 -6.99 9.67 8.40
N LEU A 43 -7.77 8.91 9.16
CA LEU A 43 -9.12 9.29 9.58
C LEU A 43 -9.08 10.49 10.53
N MET A 44 -8.15 10.52 11.48
CA MET A 44 -7.95 11.66 12.38
C MET A 44 -7.57 12.94 11.61
N LEU A 45 -6.62 12.85 10.68
CA LEU A 45 -6.23 13.97 9.82
C LEU A 45 -7.40 14.46 8.96
N SER A 46 -8.20 13.54 8.42
CA SER A 46 -9.38 13.88 7.62
C SER A 46 -10.46 14.55 8.47
N GLY A 47 -10.72 14.04 9.67
CA GLY A 47 -11.65 14.65 10.62
C GLY A 47 -11.20 16.04 11.07
N ALA A 48 -9.91 16.20 11.36
CA ALA A 48 -9.31 17.50 11.69
C ALA A 48 -9.47 18.48 10.52
N ALA A 49 -9.18 18.06 9.28
CA ALA A 49 -9.36 18.90 8.09
C ALA A 49 -10.82 19.34 7.89
N ILE A 50 -11.78 18.44 8.10
CA ILE A 50 -13.21 18.76 8.04
C ILE A 50 -13.59 19.77 9.12
N MET A 51 -13.12 19.59 10.36
CA MET A 51 -13.41 20.50 11.47
C MET A 51 -12.80 21.88 11.25
N LEU A 52 -11.55 21.96 10.80
CA LEU A 52 -10.89 23.24 10.48
C LEU A 52 -11.65 24.00 9.39
N LYS A 53 -12.08 23.29 8.33
CA LYS A 53 -12.92 23.86 7.28
C LYS A 53 -14.25 24.39 7.83
N LYS A 54 -14.91 23.65 8.73
CA LYS A 54 -16.17 24.07 9.35
C LYS A 54 -16.03 25.33 10.21
N HIS A 55 -14.90 25.50 10.89
CA HIS A 55 -14.63 26.67 11.74
C HIS A 55 -14.07 27.88 10.97
N GLY A 56 -14.11 27.85 9.64
CA GLY A 56 -13.66 28.97 8.81
C GLY A 56 -12.15 29.21 8.85
N VAL A 57 -11.36 28.24 9.32
CA VAL A 57 -9.91 28.31 9.21
C VAL A 57 -9.56 28.25 7.74
N ALA A 58 -9.15 29.39 7.18
CA ALA A 58 -8.80 29.52 5.78
C ALA A 58 -7.66 28.53 5.47
N GLY A 59 -7.93 27.58 4.59
CA GLY A 59 -6.90 26.73 4.01
C GLY A 59 -5.94 27.55 3.14
N VAL A 60 -4.88 26.89 2.66
CA VAL A 60 -3.93 27.48 1.70
C VAL A 60 -4.72 28.07 0.51
N SER A 61 -4.74 29.40 0.41
CA SER A 61 -5.43 30.13 -0.66
C SER A 61 -4.59 30.18 -1.93
N ARG A 62 -5.21 30.53 -3.06
CA ARG A 62 -4.48 30.80 -4.32
C ARG A 62 -3.43 31.91 -4.19
N ASP A 63 -3.62 32.81 -3.22
CA ASP A 63 -2.71 33.92 -2.93
C ASP A 63 -1.58 33.54 -1.98
N SER A 64 -1.53 32.27 -1.55
CA SER A 64 -0.43 31.76 -0.72
C SER A 64 0.87 31.82 -1.51
N GLY A 65 1.95 32.20 -0.83
CA GLY A 65 3.26 32.34 -1.45
C GLY A 65 3.71 31.05 -2.18
N PRO A 66 4.52 31.18 -3.25
CA PRO A 66 4.92 30.05 -4.09
C PRO A 66 5.63 28.93 -3.32
N TRP A 67 6.34 29.27 -2.24
CA TRP A 67 6.99 28.30 -1.34
C TRP A 67 6.01 27.48 -0.50
N VAL A 68 4.90 28.08 -0.06
CA VAL A 68 3.84 27.39 0.70
C VAL A 68 3.15 26.36 -0.20
N LEU A 69 2.80 26.75 -1.42
CA LEU A 69 2.18 25.86 -2.41
C LEU A 69 3.13 24.71 -2.78
N THR A 70 4.40 25.01 -3.02
CA THR A 70 5.41 23.98 -3.36
C THR A 70 5.63 23.00 -2.20
N GLY A 71 5.75 23.52 -0.98
CA GLY A 71 5.89 22.69 0.22
C GLY A 71 4.69 21.79 0.45
N LEU A 72 3.47 22.31 0.28
CA LEU A 72 2.23 21.52 0.41
C LEU A 72 2.17 20.41 -0.64
N ARG A 73 2.48 20.71 -1.90
CA ARG A 73 2.54 19.70 -2.97
C ARG A 73 3.50 18.57 -2.66
N LEU A 74 4.72 18.93 -2.25
CA LEU A 74 5.73 17.94 -1.88
C LEU A 74 5.27 17.09 -0.70
N PHE A 75 4.70 17.71 0.34
CA PHE A 75 4.14 17.00 1.48
C PHE A 75 3.05 16.02 1.07
N LEU A 76 2.10 16.43 0.23
CA LEU A 76 1.03 15.56 -0.27
C LEU A 76 1.57 14.39 -1.09
N LYS A 77 2.54 14.61 -1.98
CA LYS A 77 3.19 13.53 -2.74
C LYS A 77 3.90 12.55 -1.82
N CYS A 78 4.67 13.02 -0.84
CA CYS A 78 5.32 12.18 0.17
C CYS A 78 4.28 11.37 0.97
N TYR A 79 3.20 12.01 1.40
CA TYR A 79 2.11 11.37 2.12
C TYR A 79 1.45 10.26 1.27
N MET A 80 1.16 10.54 0.00
CA MET A 80 0.60 9.55 -0.92
C MET A 80 1.54 8.38 -1.18
N ALA A 81 2.84 8.65 -1.35
CA ALA A 81 3.85 7.61 -1.52
C ALA A 81 3.90 6.70 -0.27
N PHE A 82 3.91 7.30 0.93
CA PHE A 82 3.86 6.56 2.19
C PHE A 82 2.57 5.73 2.32
N ALA A 83 1.40 6.34 2.09
CA ALA A 83 0.10 5.68 2.14
C ALA A 83 0.03 4.47 1.20
N MET A 84 0.54 4.65 -0.01
CA MET A 84 0.63 3.60 -1.02
C MET A 84 1.54 2.45 -0.56
N ILE A 85 2.73 2.74 0.01
CA ILE A 85 3.65 1.71 0.50
C ILE A 85 2.94 0.84 1.55
N ILE A 86 2.35 1.48 2.56
CA ILE A 86 1.65 0.77 3.66
C ILE A 86 0.49 -0.06 3.12
N THR A 87 -0.28 0.49 2.17
CA THR A 87 -1.46 -0.17 1.61
C THR A 87 -1.08 -1.37 0.75
N VAL A 88 -0.14 -1.23 -0.17
CA VAL A 88 0.32 -2.33 -1.03
C VAL A 88 0.96 -3.44 -0.19
N SER A 89 1.75 -3.08 0.82
CA SER A 89 2.34 -4.04 1.75
C SER A 89 1.28 -4.82 2.55
N PHE A 90 0.21 -4.16 2.98
CA PHE A 90 -0.92 -4.83 3.62
C PHE A 90 -1.64 -5.80 2.68
N PHE A 91 -1.95 -5.39 1.45
CA PHE A 91 -2.65 -6.26 0.49
C PHE A 91 -1.81 -7.46 0.06
N PHE A 92 -0.49 -7.28 -0.13
CA PHE A 92 0.43 -8.39 -0.35
C PHE A 92 0.34 -9.37 0.83
N ALA A 93 0.53 -8.87 2.06
CA ALA A 93 0.46 -9.68 3.27
C ALA A 93 -0.89 -10.41 3.41
N LEU A 94 -2.00 -9.74 3.09
CA LEU A 94 -3.34 -10.28 3.15
C LEU A 94 -3.53 -11.44 2.17
N ILE A 95 -3.02 -11.34 0.94
CA ILE A 95 -3.12 -12.42 -0.05
C ILE A 95 -2.32 -13.64 0.39
N SER A 96 -1.11 -13.45 0.90
CA SER A 96 -0.30 -14.54 1.43
C SER A 96 -1.01 -15.24 2.60
N LYS A 97 -1.56 -14.46 3.55
CA LYS A 97 -2.31 -15.04 4.68
C LYS A 97 -3.63 -15.68 4.22
N GLY A 98 -4.32 -15.08 3.28
CA GLY A 98 -5.57 -15.58 2.71
C GLY A 98 -5.38 -16.92 2.01
N ALA A 99 -4.32 -17.06 1.22
CA ALA A 99 -3.97 -18.32 0.58
C ALA A 99 -3.71 -19.43 1.61
N GLN A 100 -2.94 -19.12 2.66
CA GLN A 100 -2.68 -20.05 3.76
C GLN A 100 -3.97 -20.48 4.48
N GLN A 101 -4.87 -19.53 4.76
CA GLN A 101 -6.15 -19.84 5.42
C GLN A 101 -7.07 -20.67 4.52
N MET A 102 -7.12 -20.36 3.22
CA MET A 102 -7.90 -21.13 2.24
C MET A 102 -7.36 -22.57 2.13
N THR A 103 -6.04 -22.74 2.09
CA THR A 103 -5.40 -24.06 2.10
C THR A 103 -5.71 -24.82 3.40
N HIS A 104 -5.60 -24.16 4.55
CA HIS A 104 -5.94 -24.76 5.84
C HIS A 104 -7.40 -25.22 5.87
N PHE A 105 -8.34 -24.36 5.48
CA PHE A 105 -9.76 -24.70 5.43
C PHE A 105 -10.02 -25.94 4.58
N HIS A 106 -9.45 -25.99 3.37
CA HIS A 106 -9.68 -27.12 2.47
C HIS A 106 -9.08 -28.42 2.99
N LYS A 107 -7.89 -28.38 3.62
CA LYS A 107 -7.27 -29.57 4.20
C LYS A 107 -7.99 -30.08 5.44
N THR A 108 -8.54 -29.19 6.27
CA THR A 108 -9.20 -29.55 7.52
C THR A 108 -10.68 -29.93 7.32
N TYR A 109 -11.42 -29.18 6.51
CA TYR A 109 -12.88 -29.27 6.43
C TYR A 109 -13.40 -29.73 5.07
N ASN A 110 -12.57 -29.77 4.02
CA ASN A 110 -12.98 -30.14 2.66
C ASN A 110 -12.10 -31.25 2.07
N ALA A 111 -11.60 -32.16 2.92
CA ALA A 111 -10.64 -33.20 2.56
C ALA A 111 -11.15 -34.11 1.44
N ALA A 112 -12.45 -34.40 1.41
CA ALA A 112 -13.09 -35.24 0.41
C ALA A 112 -12.96 -34.70 -1.03
N ASN A 113 -12.76 -33.38 -1.21
CA ASN A 113 -12.71 -32.75 -2.52
C ASN A 113 -11.30 -32.35 -2.98
N LEU A 114 -10.25 -32.65 -2.21
CA LEU A 114 -8.85 -32.23 -2.52
C LEU A 114 -8.34 -32.73 -3.87
N HIS A 115 -8.87 -33.84 -4.37
CA HIS A 115 -8.49 -34.44 -5.65
C HIS A 115 -9.20 -33.80 -6.86
N ARG A 116 -10.26 -33.01 -6.63
CA ARG A 116 -11.07 -32.40 -7.68
C ARG A 116 -10.43 -31.11 -8.19
N ASN A 117 -10.54 -30.87 -9.48
CA ASN A 117 -10.22 -29.56 -10.06
C ASN A 117 -11.36 -28.57 -9.78
N PRO A 118 -11.09 -27.28 -9.51
CA PRO A 118 -9.78 -26.62 -9.57
C PRO A 118 -8.95 -26.70 -8.27
N LEU A 119 -9.49 -27.25 -7.18
CA LEU A 119 -8.85 -27.26 -5.87
C LEU A 119 -7.49 -27.97 -5.86
N LYS A 120 -7.38 -29.11 -6.55
CA LYS A 120 -6.12 -29.84 -6.76
C LYS A 120 -5.03 -28.98 -7.40
N PHE A 121 -5.40 -28.14 -8.37
CA PHE A 121 -4.46 -27.22 -9.01
C PHE A 121 -4.00 -26.14 -8.04
N TYR A 122 -4.96 -25.48 -7.38
CA TYR A 122 -4.69 -24.44 -6.38
C TYR A 122 -3.70 -24.92 -5.32
N LEU A 123 -3.96 -26.06 -4.68
CA LEU A 123 -3.12 -26.58 -3.60
C LEU A 123 -1.69 -26.94 -4.06
N ARG A 124 -1.52 -27.38 -5.31
CA ARG A 124 -0.19 -27.65 -5.89
C ARG A 124 0.57 -26.39 -6.27
N ARG A 125 -0.15 -25.30 -6.56
CA ARG A 125 0.41 -24.06 -7.10
C ARG A 125 0.30 -22.88 -6.15
N GLU A 126 -0.16 -23.07 -4.92
CA GLU A 126 -0.40 -22.00 -3.92
C GLU A 126 0.77 -21.01 -3.84
N ALA A 127 1.99 -21.51 -3.60
CA ALA A 127 3.17 -20.66 -3.51
C ALA A 127 3.45 -19.88 -4.82
N GLY A 128 3.24 -20.52 -5.97
CA GLY A 128 3.37 -19.89 -7.28
C GLY A 128 2.31 -18.82 -7.54
N ILE A 129 1.07 -19.05 -7.10
CA ILE A 129 -0.03 -18.08 -7.18
C ILE A 129 0.30 -16.86 -6.29
N VAL A 130 0.68 -17.09 -5.03
CA VAL A 130 1.06 -16.01 -4.11
C VAL A 130 2.24 -15.21 -4.67
N LEU A 131 3.26 -15.87 -5.24
CA LEU A 131 4.38 -15.20 -5.87
C LEU A 131 3.96 -14.38 -7.09
N ALA A 132 3.12 -14.94 -7.96
CA ALA A 132 2.65 -14.23 -9.15
C ALA A 132 1.89 -12.95 -8.79
N TYR A 133 0.95 -13.02 -7.84
CA TYR A 133 0.29 -11.83 -7.31
C TYR A 133 1.28 -10.87 -6.64
N GLY A 134 2.23 -11.39 -5.86
CA GLY A 134 3.28 -10.59 -5.23
C GLY A 134 4.11 -9.78 -6.24
N LEU A 135 4.49 -10.38 -7.37
CA LEU A 135 5.17 -9.68 -8.47
C LEU A 135 4.28 -8.61 -9.11
N CYS A 136 2.99 -8.88 -9.28
CA CYS A 136 2.03 -7.87 -9.75
C CYS A 136 1.93 -6.68 -8.78
N PHE A 137 1.93 -6.90 -7.46
CA PHE A 137 1.95 -5.81 -6.47
C PHE A 137 3.26 -5.03 -6.50
N LEU A 138 4.40 -5.69 -6.72
CA LEU A 138 5.68 -5.01 -6.86
C LEU A 138 5.70 -4.12 -8.10
N ALA A 139 5.36 -4.66 -9.27
CA ALA A 139 5.34 -3.92 -10.52
C ALA A 139 4.31 -2.78 -10.49
N GLY A 140 3.08 -3.08 -10.05
CA GLY A 140 2.03 -2.09 -9.86
C GLY A 140 2.43 -1.01 -8.85
N GLY A 141 3.14 -1.40 -7.78
CA GLY A 141 3.61 -0.46 -6.78
C GLY A 141 4.65 0.53 -7.33
N VAL A 142 5.66 0.04 -8.04
CA VAL A 142 6.65 0.91 -8.70
C VAL A 142 5.97 1.87 -9.70
N TYR A 143 4.97 1.38 -10.43
CA TYR A 143 4.19 2.19 -11.37
C TYR A 143 3.35 3.28 -10.67
N VAL A 144 2.66 2.96 -9.57
CA VAL A 144 1.88 3.96 -8.82
C VAL A 144 2.80 5.02 -8.22
N LEU A 145 3.97 4.63 -7.70
CA LEU A 145 4.97 5.60 -7.23
C LEU A 145 5.43 6.51 -8.36
N TRP A 146 5.70 5.97 -9.55
CA TRP A 146 6.00 6.80 -10.72
C TRP A 146 4.86 7.78 -11.03
N ALA A 147 3.61 7.32 -11.00
CA ALA A 147 2.45 8.17 -11.26
C ALA A 147 2.33 9.30 -10.20
N ILE A 148 2.59 9.02 -8.92
CA ILE A 148 2.57 10.03 -7.85
C ILE A 148 3.57 11.16 -8.15
N TRP A 149 4.78 10.81 -8.57
CA TRP A 149 5.84 11.79 -8.79
C TRP A 149 5.69 12.55 -10.12
N PHE A 150 5.30 11.87 -11.20
CA PHE A 150 5.35 12.42 -12.56
C PHE A 150 3.98 12.74 -13.20
N ARG A 151 2.88 12.14 -12.73
CA ARG A 151 1.55 12.32 -13.34
C ARG A 151 0.58 13.17 -12.54
N LEU A 152 0.75 13.24 -11.21
CA LEU A 152 -0.10 14.10 -10.39
C LEU A 152 0.28 15.57 -10.58
N ALA A 153 -0.68 16.34 -11.11
CA ALA A 153 -0.50 17.71 -11.58
C ALA A 153 -0.72 18.79 -10.51
N PHE A 154 -1.16 18.41 -9.31
CA PHE A 154 -1.56 19.37 -8.27
C PHE A 154 -0.40 19.88 -7.43
#